data_AF-A0A0S4R287-F1
#
_entry.id   AF-A0A0S4R287-F1
#
_cell.length_a   1.000
_cell.length_b   1.000
_cell.length_c   1.000
_cell.angle_alpha   90.00
_cell.angle_beta   90.00
_cell.angle_gamma   90.00
#
_symmetry.space_group_name_H-M   'P 1'
#
loop_
_entity.id
_entity.type
_entity.pdbx_description
1 polymer ?
#
loop_
_entity_poly.entity_id
_entity_poly.type
_entity_poly.pdbx_seq_one_letter_code
_entity_poly.pdbx_strand_id
1 'polypeptide(L)'
;MAKPLPPYFWDNVKKDYEMGLSKTEICKKHKILPSTLSMRIKRNNWVISQAQKDALSEFQKASVNLAGEISQANDLQRGKMLERLNTILEDNELIANNRRLLKGFQSKIASGLRNGLYERPSDISAGTRAIRDIEAVANPRSNDINIQNTQVEQKITNVAIKVDWE
;
A
#
# COMPACT_ATOMS: atom_id res chain seq x y z
N MET A 1 24.59 -30.64 22.70
CA MET A 1 24.37 -31.43 21.47
C MET A 1 23.16 -30.84 20.74
N ALA A 2 23.28 -30.53 19.44
CA ALA A 2 22.16 -30.00 18.67
C ALA A 2 21.05 -31.07 18.55
N LYS A 3 19.81 -30.70 18.84
CA LYS A 3 18.66 -31.62 18.68
C LYS A 3 18.56 -32.04 17.20
N PRO A 4 18.33 -33.33 16.91
CA PRO A 4 18.12 -33.77 15.54
C PRO A 4 16.91 -33.05 14.94
N LEU A 5 17.02 -32.67 13.67
CA LEU A 5 15.93 -32.01 12.96
C LEU A 5 14.74 -32.99 12.82
N PRO A 6 13.49 -32.51 12.90
CA PRO A 6 12.32 -33.34 12.66
C PRO A 6 12.37 -34.00 11.27
N PRO A 7 11.86 -35.24 11.11
CA PRO A 7 11.91 -35.96 9.83
C PRO A 7 11.34 -35.18 8.63
N TYR A 8 10.27 -34.41 8.85
CA TYR A 8 9.55 -33.64 7.82
C TYR A 8 10.01 -32.19 7.68
N PHE A 9 11.09 -31.80 8.36
CA PHE A 9 11.54 -30.41 8.39
C PHE A 9 11.84 -29.88 6.98
N TRP A 10 12.61 -30.64 6.19
CA TRP A 10 12.99 -30.23 4.85
C TRP A 10 11.86 -30.29 3.84
N ASP A 11 10.84 -31.14 4.06
CA ASP A 11 9.65 -31.18 3.22
C ASP A 11 8.80 -29.92 3.40
N ASN A 12 8.70 -29.41 4.62
CA ASN A 12 8.02 -28.14 4.89
C ASN A 12 8.79 -26.94 4.30
N VAL A 13 10.12 -26.93 4.40
CA VAL A 13 10.98 -25.90 3.78
C VAL A 13 10.85 -25.94 2.26
N LYS A 14 10.79 -27.14 1.67
CA LYS A 14 10.57 -27.36 0.24
C LYS A 14 9.20 -26.81 -0.17
N LYS A 15 8.13 -27.18 0.53
CA LYS A 15 6.77 -26.70 0.23
C LYS A 15 6.68 -25.18 0.22
N ASP A 16 7.28 -24.51 1.22
CA ASP A 16 7.32 -23.05 1.27
C ASP A 16 8.09 -22.44 0.08
N TYR A 17 9.19 -23.07 -0.34
CA TYR A 17 9.93 -22.66 -1.54
C TYR A 17 9.11 -22.84 -2.82
N GLU A 18 8.42 -23.97 -2.97
CA GLU A 18 7.60 -24.28 -4.15
C GLU A 18 6.36 -23.37 -4.26
N MET A 19 5.85 -22.87 -3.14
CA MET A 19 4.78 -21.86 -3.08
C MET A 19 5.26 -20.44 -3.41
N GLY A 20 6.57 -20.23 -3.61
CA GLY A 20 7.11 -18.94 -4.05
C GLY A 20 7.57 -18.01 -2.92
N LEU A 21 7.71 -18.49 -1.68
CA LEU A 21 8.29 -17.65 -0.62
C LEU A 21 9.74 -17.29 -0.93
N SER A 22 10.15 -16.06 -0.58
CA SER A 22 11.52 -15.62 -0.81
C SER A 22 12.50 -16.39 0.10
N LYS A 23 13.75 -16.54 -0.36
CA LYS A 23 14.81 -17.20 0.42
C LYS A 23 14.99 -16.54 1.80
N THR A 24 14.87 -15.23 1.88
CA THR A 24 14.97 -14.46 3.12
C THR A 24 13.83 -14.78 4.09
N GLU A 25 12.59 -14.91 3.60
CA GLU A 25 11.43 -15.28 4.42
C GLU A 25 11.54 -16.71 4.91
N ILE A 26 11.96 -17.64 4.04
CA ILE A 26 12.18 -19.05 4.40
C ILE A 26 13.28 -19.16 5.47
N CYS A 27 14.39 -18.44 5.32
CA CYS A 27 15.47 -18.41 6.31
C CYS A 27 15.00 -17.90 7.68
N LYS A 28 14.18 -16.83 7.70
CA LYS A 28 13.60 -16.30 8.94
C LYS A 28 12.60 -17.27 9.58
N LYS A 29 11.69 -17.84 8.79
CA LYS A 29 10.61 -18.74 9.25
C LYS A 29 11.16 -20.03 9.84
N HIS A 30 12.13 -20.65 9.16
CA HIS A 30 12.69 -21.95 9.56
C HIS A 30 13.99 -21.85 10.35
N LYS A 31 14.48 -20.63 10.63
CA LYS A 31 15.74 -20.35 11.32
C LYS A 31 16.93 -21.09 10.70
N ILE A 32 17.01 -21.07 9.37
CA ILE A 32 18.10 -21.70 8.59
C ILE A 32 19.04 -20.65 7.99
N LEU A 33 20.31 -21.03 7.85
CA LEU A 33 21.31 -20.18 7.19
C LEU A 33 21.04 -20.11 5.67
N PRO A 34 21.22 -18.93 5.04
CA PRO A 34 21.03 -18.76 3.59
C PRO A 34 21.90 -19.68 2.74
N SER A 35 23.13 -19.98 3.19
CA SER A 35 24.06 -20.90 2.54
C SER A 35 23.51 -22.33 2.52
N THR A 36 22.97 -22.81 3.64
CA THR A 36 22.35 -24.13 3.77
C THR A 36 21.12 -24.27 2.87
N LEU A 37 20.25 -23.27 2.86
CA LEU A 37 19.07 -23.25 1.99
C LEU A 37 19.47 -23.27 0.51
N SER A 38 20.42 -22.43 0.11
CA SER A 38 20.89 -22.34 -1.27
C SER A 38 21.55 -23.63 -1.75
N MET A 39 22.35 -24.27 -0.90
CA MET A 39 22.97 -25.56 -1.20
C MET A 39 21.91 -26.67 -1.37
N ARG A 40 20.89 -26.70 -0.51
CA ARG A 40 19.80 -27.67 -0.57
C ARG A 40 18.95 -27.51 -1.82
N ILE A 41 18.54 -26.28 -2.15
CA ILE A 41 17.80 -25.98 -3.38
C ILE A 41 18.56 -26.49 -4.61
N LYS A 42 19.87 -26.18 -4.70
CA LYS A 42 20.71 -26.62 -5.82
C LYS A 42 20.89 -28.13 -5.89
N ARG A 43 21.25 -28.78 -4.77
CA ARG A 43 21.51 -30.23 -4.74
C ARG A 43 20.28 -31.07 -5.04
N ASN A 44 19.10 -30.62 -4.61
CA ASN A 44 17.85 -31.36 -4.76
C ASN A 44 16.98 -30.86 -5.92
N ASN A 45 17.50 -29.93 -6.73
CA ASN A 45 16.80 -29.32 -7.87
C ASN A 45 15.37 -28.86 -7.53
N TRP A 46 15.20 -28.13 -6.43
CA TRP A 46 13.89 -27.61 -6.06
C TRP A 46 13.45 -26.55 -7.07
N VAL A 47 12.19 -26.60 -7.48
CA VAL A 47 11.61 -25.69 -8.47
C VAL A 47 10.34 -25.08 -7.92
N ILE A 48 10.12 -23.79 -8.17
CA ILE A 48 8.83 -23.17 -7.87
C ILE A 48 7.70 -23.90 -8.61
N SER A 49 6.52 -23.95 -8.01
CA SER A 49 5.34 -24.60 -8.57
C SER A 49 4.98 -24.03 -9.95
N GLN A 50 4.33 -24.84 -10.78
CA GLN A 50 3.95 -24.42 -12.13
C GLN A 50 3.05 -23.18 -12.11
N ALA A 51 2.11 -23.10 -11.17
CA ALA A 51 1.27 -21.91 -10.98
C ALA A 51 2.08 -20.62 -10.76
N GLN A 52 3.18 -20.68 -9.98
CA GLN A 52 4.06 -19.52 -9.77
C GLN A 52 4.87 -19.19 -11.04
N LYS A 53 5.30 -20.20 -11.80
CA LYS A 53 5.96 -19.99 -13.10
C LYS A 53 5.02 -19.35 -14.11
N ASP A 54 3.76 -19.79 -14.14
CA ASP A 54 2.74 -19.26 -15.04
C ASP A 54 2.45 -17.81 -14.69
N ALA A 55 2.27 -17.48 -13.40
CA ALA A 55 2.09 -16.10 -12.94
C ALA A 55 3.28 -15.20 -13.32
N LEU A 56 4.52 -15.69 -13.18
CA LEU A 56 5.72 -14.95 -13.61
C LEU A 56 5.76 -14.76 -15.14
N SER A 57 5.37 -15.79 -15.90
CA SER A 57 5.31 -15.70 -17.36
C SER A 57 4.23 -14.72 -17.83
N GLU A 58 3.07 -14.73 -17.18
CA GLU A 58 1.98 -13.79 -17.44
C GLU A 58 2.39 -12.36 -17.13
N PHE A 59 3.01 -12.12 -15.96
CA PHE A 59 3.58 -10.83 -15.60
C PHE A 59 4.62 -10.36 -16.63
N GLN A 60 5.51 -11.25 -17.06
CA GLN A 60 6.51 -10.92 -18.07
C GLN A 60 5.88 -10.55 -19.42
N LYS A 61 4.86 -11.28 -19.87
CA LYS A 61 4.10 -10.95 -21.09
C LYS A 61 3.42 -9.59 -20.97
N ALA A 62 2.73 -9.34 -19.85
CA ALA A 62 2.07 -8.06 -19.59
C ALA A 62 3.07 -6.90 -19.58
N SER A 63 4.25 -7.11 -18.98
CA SER A 63 5.33 -6.10 -18.94
C SER A 63 5.88 -5.77 -20.33
N VAL A 64 6.08 -6.80 -21.16
CA VAL A 64 6.54 -6.63 -22.54
C VAL A 64 5.48 -5.90 -23.38
N ASN A 65 4.21 -6.28 -23.24
CA ASN A 65 3.11 -5.61 -23.94
C ASN A 65 3.02 -4.14 -23.55
N LEU A 66 3.07 -3.84 -22.25
CA LEU A 66 3.05 -2.47 -21.75
C LEU A 66 4.23 -1.65 -22.28
N ALA A 67 5.44 -2.22 -22.29
CA ALA A 67 6.61 -1.55 -22.85
C ALA A 67 6.45 -1.25 -24.35
N GLY A 68 5.87 -2.20 -25.10
CA GLY A 68 5.51 -2.03 -26.51
C GLY A 68 4.50 -0.89 -26.71
N GLU A 69 3.41 -0.89 -25.94
CA GLU A 69 2.38 0.15 -26.00
C GLU A 69 2.93 1.53 -25.66
N ILE A 70 3.79 1.64 -24.65
CA ILE A 70 4.48 2.90 -24.29
C ILE A 70 5.37 3.38 -25.43
N SER A 71 6.10 2.47 -26.09
CA SER A 71 6.98 2.84 -27.20
C SER A 71 6.19 3.41 -28.39
N GLN A 72 4.97 2.93 -28.60
CA GLN A 72 4.07 3.33 -29.68
C GLN A 72 3.12 4.49 -29.31
N ALA A 73 3.10 4.91 -28.05
CA ALA A 73 2.23 6.00 -27.60
C ALA A 73 2.56 7.31 -28.32
N ASN A 74 1.52 8.02 -28.77
CA ASN A 74 1.68 9.37 -29.34
C ASN A 74 1.86 10.44 -28.25
N ASP A 75 2.20 11.67 -28.66
CA ASP A 75 2.54 12.75 -27.71
C ASP A 75 1.37 13.12 -26.77
N LEU A 76 0.12 13.04 -27.24
CA LEU A 76 -1.06 13.27 -26.42
C LEU A 76 -1.22 12.18 -25.34
N GLN A 77 -1.03 10.92 -25.71
CA GLN A 77 -1.09 9.79 -24.78
C GLN A 77 0.04 9.85 -23.76
N ARG A 78 1.27 10.14 -24.20
CA ARG A 78 2.42 10.33 -23.31
C ARG A 78 2.20 11.49 -22.34
N GLY A 79 1.64 12.60 -22.81
CA GLY A 79 1.27 13.74 -21.96
C GLY A 79 0.30 13.36 -20.84
N LYS A 80 -0.77 12.64 -21.17
CA LYS A 80 -1.74 12.14 -20.16
C LYS A 80 -1.12 11.13 -19.20
N MET A 81 -0.22 10.26 -19.69
CA MET A 81 0.51 9.32 -18.82
C MET A 81 1.42 10.06 -17.84
N LEU A 82 2.14 11.09 -18.28
CA LEU A 82 2.98 11.93 -17.42
C LEU A 82 2.15 12.66 -16.36
N GLU A 83 1.03 13.25 -16.75
CA GLU A 83 0.10 13.89 -15.81
C GLU A 83 -0.38 12.90 -14.75
N ARG A 84 -0.80 11.70 -15.18
CA ARG A 84 -1.23 10.64 -14.25
C ARG A 84 -0.11 10.18 -13.32
N LEU A 85 1.12 10.04 -13.82
CA LEU A 85 2.29 9.68 -13.02
C LEU A 85 2.60 10.76 -11.98
N ASN A 86 2.52 12.03 -12.34
CA ASN A 86 2.72 13.14 -11.41
C ASN A 86 1.67 13.13 -10.30
N THR A 87 0.39 12.95 -10.62
CA THR A 87 -0.66 12.81 -9.61
C THR A 87 -0.39 11.63 -8.67
N ILE A 88 0.03 10.48 -9.19
CA ILE A 88 0.38 9.31 -8.37
C ILE A 88 1.56 9.60 -7.44
N LEU A 89 2.56 10.38 -7.90
CA LEU A 89 3.70 10.77 -7.07
C LEU A 89 3.25 11.69 -5.93
N GLU A 90 2.44 12.69 -6.23
CA GLU A 90 1.86 13.62 -5.24
C GLU A 90 1.03 12.86 -4.19
N ASP A 91 0.16 11.94 -4.63
CA ASP A 91 -0.64 11.09 -3.75
C ASP A 91 0.25 10.25 -2.82
N ASN A 92 1.32 9.67 -3.35
CA ASN A 92 2.26 8.86 -2.56
C ASN A 92 3.01 9.69 -1.50
N GLU A 93 3.40 10.92 -1.83
CA GLU A 93 3.99 11.84 -0.85
C GLU A 93 3.01 12.20 0.25
N LEU A 94 1.75 12.47 -0.10
CA LEU A 94 0.68 12.76 0.86
C LEU A 94 0.44 11.57 1.79
N ILE A 95 0.36 10.35 1.25
CA ILE A 95 0.25 9.11 2.04
C ILE A 95 1.45 8.94 2.98
N ALA A 96 2.66 9.18 2.50
CA ALA A 96 3.86 9.08 3.32
C ALA A 96 3.87 10.08 4.48
N ASN A 97 3.47 11.33 4.21
CA ASN A 97 3.35 12.38 5.23
C ASN A 97 2.27 12.04 6.25
N ASN A 98 1.11 11.54 5.82
CA ASN A 98 0.04 11.09 6.72
C ASN A 98 0.51 9.96 7.65
N ARG A 99 1.27 8.98 7.13
CA ARG A 99 1.87 7.92 7.94
C ARG A 99 2.86 8.45 8.98
N ARG A 100 3.63 9.49 8.66
CA ARG A 100 4.55 10.15 9.60
C ARG A 100 3.77 10.86 10.71
N LEU A 101 2.72 11.60 10.36
CA LEU A 101 1.86 12.28 11.33
C LEU A 101 1.19 11.28 12.28
N LEU A 102 0.66 10.18 11.74
CA LEU A 102 0.06 9.12 12.54
C LEU A 102 1.04 8.52 13.54
N LYS A 103 2.27 8.20 13.12
CA LYS A 103 3.32 7.69 14.03
C LYS A 103 3.68 8.70 15.11
N GLY A 104 3.82 9.97 14.74
CA GLY A 104 4.07 11.06 15.70
C GLY A 104 2.95 11.17 16.73
N PHE A 105 1.70 11.08 16.29
CA PHE A 105 0.53 11.09 17.16
C PHE A 105 0.49 9.88 18.09
N GLN A 106 0.68 8.67 17.56
CA GLN A 106 0.76 7.44 18.36
C GLN A 106 1.85 7.52 19.42
N SER A 107 3.01 8.08 19.08
CA SER A 107 4.10 8.31 20.03
C SER A 107 3.69 9.27 21.14
N LYS A 108 2.95 10.35 20.83
CA LYS A 108 2.44 11.30 21.82
C LYS A 108 1.40 10.65 22.75
N ILE A 109 0.49 9.85 22.21
CA ILE A 109 -0.48 9.08 23.00
C ILE A 109 0.25 8.13 23.95
N ALA A 110 1.22 7.36 23.45
CA ALA A 110 2.01 6.44 24.26
C ALA A 110 2.80 7.15 25.37
N SER A 111 3.39 8.32 25.08
CA SER A 111 4.05 9.14 26.10
C SER A 111 3.08 9.71 27.12
N GLY A 112 1.90 10.17 26.70
CA GLY A 112 0.91 10.72 27.62
C GLY A 112 0.32 9.67 28.54
N LEU A 113 0.11 8.44 28.06
CA LEU A 113 -0.27 7.30 28.90
C LEU A 113 0.80 6.98 29.95
N ARG A 114 2.09 6.98 29.56
CA ARG A 114 3.21 6.75 30.49
C ARG A 114 3.36 7.86 31.53
N ASN A 115 3.04 9.09 31.15
CA ASN A 115 3.22 10.27 31.99
C ASN A 115 1.94 10.65 32.77
N GLY A 116 0.88 9.83 32.73
CA GLY A 116 -0.39 10.10 33.43
C GLY A 116 -1.21 11.27 32.86
N LEU A 117 -0.87 11.75 31.66
CA LEU A 117 -1.52 12.89 30.98
C LEU A 117 -2.94 12.58 30.47
N TYR A 118 -3.26 11.31 30.26
CA TYR A 118 -4.60 10.86 29.87
C TYR A 118 -5.22 10.07 31.02
N GLU A 119 -5.86 10.79 31.94
CA GLU A 119 -6.46 10.19 33.15
C GLU A 119 -7.80 9.51 32.87
N ARG A 120 -8.48 9.85 31.75
CA ARG A 120 -9.84 9.39 31.46
C ARG A 120 -9.92 8.64 30.12
N PRO A 121 -10.73 7.55 30.03
CA PRO A 121 -10.98 6.84 28.78
C PRO A 121 -11.52 7.70 27.62
N SER A 122 -12.15 8.85 27.93
CA SER A 122 -12.63 9.82 26.95
C SER A 122 -11.51 10.40 26.08
N ASP A 123 -10.32 10.59 26.64
CA ASP A 123 -9.21 11.26 25.96
C ASP A 123 -8.55 10.32 24.95
N ILE A 124 -8.53 9.02 25.29
CA ILE A 124 -8.14 7.92 24.40
C ILE A 124 -9.18 7.76 23.28
N SER A 125 -10.48 7.89 23.58
CA SER A 125 -11.56 7.81 22.59
C SER A 125 -11.46 8.93 21.54
N ALA A 126 -11.19 10.17 21.97
CA ALA A 126 -10.98 11.30 21.07
C ALA A 126 -9.77 11.08 20.15
N GLY A 127 -8.65 10.61 20.70
CA GLY A 127 -7.45 10.29 19.91
C GLY A 127 -7.67 9.13 18.92
N THR A 128 -8.44 8.11 19.31
CA THR A 128 -8.76 6.97 18.43
C THR A 128 -9.69 7.39 17.29
N ARG A 129 -10.62 8.33 17.51
CA ARG A 129 -11.47 8.90 16.44
C ARG A 129 -10.64 9.74 15.46
N ALA A 130 -9.77 10.61 15.95
CA ALA A 130 -8.87 11.37 15.08
C ALA A 130 -7.98 10.46 14.21
N ILE A 131 -7.50 9.34 14.75
CA ILE A 131 -6.76 8.32 13.98
C ILE A 131 -7.64 7.72 12.87
N ARG A 132 -8.88 7.35 13.19
CA ARG A 132 -9.84 6.79 12.23
C ARG A 132 -10.15 7.79 11.11
N ASP A 133 -10.30 9.06 11.45
CA ASP A 133 -10.57 10.12 10.48
C ASP A 133 -9.36 10.35 9.56
N ILE A 134 -8.14 10.35 10.11
CA ILE A 134 -6.89 10.41 9.33
C ILE A 134 -6.75 9.16 8.43
N GLU A 135 -7.11 7.98 8.93
CA GLU A 135 -7.07 6.73 8.17
C GLU A 135 -8.08 6.73 7.02
N ALA A 136 -9.28 7.27 7.23
CA ALA A 136 -10.31 7.41 6.21
C ALA A 136 -9.90 8.41 5.12
N VAL A 137 -9.25 9.51 5.49
CA VAL A 137 -8.68 10.48 4.53
C VAL A 137 -7.48 9.89 3.77
N ALA A 138 -6.63 9.09 4.44
CA ALA A 138 -5.45 8.49 3.82
C ALA A 138 -5.75 7.23 2.97
N ASN A 139 -6.87 6.55 3.23
CA ASN A 139 -7.33 5.39 2.46
C ASN A 139 -8.81 5.57 2.09
N PRO A 140 -9.14 6.51 1.18
CA PRO A 140 -10.52 6.70 0.74
C PRO A 140 -11.01 5.39 0.11
N ARG A 141 -11.94 4.71 0.79
CA ARG A 141 -12.60 3.54 0.23
C ARG A 141 -13.54 4.03 -0.86
N SER A 142 -13.43 3.45 -2.05
CA SER A 142 -14.26 3.79 -3.22
C SER A 142 -15.77 3.72 -2.95
N ASN A 143 -16.19 3.00 -1.91
CA ASN A 143 -17.60 2.82 -1.53
C ASN A 143 -18.14 3.87 -0.53
N ASP A 144 -17.32 4.77 0.02
CA ASP A 144 -17.76 5.79 0.99
C ASP A 144 -17.91 7.20 0.38
N ILE A 145 -17.76 7.33 -0.94
CA ILE A 145 -17.98 8.57 -1.68
C ILE A 145 -19.49 8.79 -1.86
N ASN A 146 -20.19 9.18 -0.80
CA ASN A 146 -21.49 9.82 -0.92
C ASN A 146 -21.25 11.33 -1.07
N ILE A 147 -21.05 11.78 -2.32
CA ILE A 147 -21.07 13.21 -2.63
C ILE A 147 -22.53 13.67 -2.47
N GLN A 148 -22.92 14.00 -1.24
CA GLN A 148 -24.07 14.87 -1.05
C GLN A 148 -23.63 16.28 -1.45
N ASN A 149 -23.84 16.59 -2.74
CA ASN A 149 -23.90 17.96 -3.24
C ASN A 149 -25.02 18.67 -2.48
N THR A 150 -24.67 19.24 -1.32
CA THR A 150 -25.56 20.15 -0.61
C THR A 150 -25.39 21.49 -1.29
N GLN A 151 -26.41 21.85 -2.07
CA GLN A 151 -26.53 23.12 -2.78
C GLN A 151 -26.11 24.29 -1.89
N VAL A 152 -24.99 24.92 -2.23
CA VAL A 152 -24.76 26.34 -1.89
C VAL A 152 -25.29 27.13 -3.08
N GLU A 153 -26.62 27.24 -3.17
CA GLU A 153 -27.26 28.32 -3.92
C GLU A 153 -27.00 29.63 -3.19
N GLN A 154 -25.82 30.22 -3.39
CA GLN A 154 -25.64 31.63 -3.12
C GLN A 154 -26.29 32.41 -4.26
N LYS A 155 -27.52 32.88 -3.97
CA LYS A 155 -28.29 33.87 -4.71
C LYS A 155 -27.37 34.93 -5.34
N ILE A 156 -27.22 34.86 -6.66
CA ILE A 156 -26.87 36.04 -7.45
C ILE A 156 -28.14 36.89 -7.52
N THR A 157 -28.26 37.88 -6.62
CA THR A 157 -29.25 38.94 -6.80
C THR A 157 -28.85 39.75 -8.02
N ASN A 158 -29.55 39.52 -9.14
CA ASN A 158 -29.55 40.39 -10.30
C ASN A 158 -29.94 41.81 -9.88
N VAL A 159 -28.96 42.69 -9.71
CA VAL A 159 -29.20 44.13 -9.76
C VAL A 159 -29.34 44.48 -11.24
N ALA A 160 -30.58 44.56 -11.69
CA ALA A 160 -30.93 45.06 -13.01
C ALA A 160 -30.47 46.52 -13.10
N ILE A 161 -29.42 46.76 -13.90
CA ILE A 161 -29.09 48.10 -14.38
C ILE A 161 -30.15 48.46 -15.41
N LYS A 162 -31.09 49.34 -15.05
CA LYS A 162 -31.91 50.05 -16.03
C LYS A 162 -31.01 51.09 -16.70
N VAL A 163 -30.74 50.91 -17.99
CA VAL A 163 -30.26 51.98 -18.86
C VAL A 163 -31.49 52.43 -19.63
N ASP A 164 -32.06 53.57 -19.23
CA ASP A 164 -33.10 54.24 -20.00
C ASP A 164 -32.43 54.90 -21.22
N TRP A 165 -32.92 54.56 -22.41
CA TRP A 165 -32.57 55.23 -23.66
C TRP A 165 -33.69 56.24 -23.97
N GLU A 166 -33.42 57.52 -23.72
CA GLU A 166 -34.04 58.67 -24.38
C GLU A 166 -32.96 59.68 -24.77
#